data_AF-A0A8F5VLN6-F1
#
_entry.id   AF-A0A8F5VLN6-F1
#
_cell.length_a   1.000
_cell.length_b   1.000
_cell.length_c   1.000
_cell.angle_alpha   90.00
_cell.angle_beta   90.00
_cell.angle_gamma   90.00
#
_symmetry.space_group_name_H-M   'P 1'
#
loop_
_entity.id
_entity.type
_entity.pdbx_description
1 polymer ?
#
loop_
_entity_poly.entity_id
_entity_poly.type
_entity_poly.pdbx_seq_one_letter_code
_entity_poly.pdbx_strand_id
1 'polypeptide(L)'
;MNTFYLKRKNPEIQALADALAEQGAQSLTDALKAGVAIEETDIADLDKAIANTTRPDIIQVYTNLRNGSENHLSAFTSQLS
;
A
#
# COMPACT_ATOMS: atom_id res chain seq x y z
N MET A 1 16.74 5.06 -18.58
CA MET A 1 15.73 4.39 -17.73
C MET A 1 14.37 4.89 -18.18
N ASN A 2 13.56 4.04 -18.81
CA ASN A 2 12.27 4.42 -19.35
C ASN A 2 11.21 3.52 -18.72
N THR A 3 10.41 4.08 -17.83
CA THR A 3 9.07 3.59 -17.50
C THR A 3 8.27 4.82 -17.12
N PHE A 4 7.50 5.32 -18.08
CA PHE A 4 6.25 6.03 -17.81
C PHE A 4 5.58 5.36 -16.61
N TYR A 5 5.57 6.06 -15.46
CA TYR A 5 4.79 5.65 -14.30
C TYR A 5 3.37 5.35 -14.80
N LEU A 6 2.88 4.17 -14.45
CA LEU A 6 1.53 3.72 -14.79
C LEU A 6 0.55 4.84 -14.42
N LYS A 7 0.06 5.59 -15.42
CA LYS A 7 -0.76 6.78 -15.19
C LYS A 7 -2.03 6.37 -14.46
N ARG A 8 -2.07 6.62 -13.15
CA ARG A 8 -3.23 6.29 -12.33
C ARG A 8 -4.35 7.30 -12.64
N LYS A 9 -5.59 6.81 -12.68
CA LYS A 9 -6.76 7.67 -12.95
C LYS A 9 -7.06 8.63 -11.79
N ASN A 10 -6.72 8.25 -10.56
CA ASN A 10 -6.90 9.09 -9.39
C ASN A 10 -5.61 9.92 -9.16
N PRO A 11 -5.68 11.27 -9.23
CA PRO A 11 -4.51 12.13 -9.05
C PRO A 11 -3.93 12.05 -7.63
N GLU A 12 -4.73 11.78 -6.61
CA GLU A 12 -4.24 11.61 -5.23
C GLU A 12 -3.40 10.34 -5.11
N ILE A 13 -3.87 9.24 -5.70
CA ILE A 13 -3.13 7.97 -5.70
C ILE A 13 -1.88 8.07 -6.60
N GLN A 14 -1.90 8.92 -7.63
CA GLN A 14 -0.69 9.20 -8.42
C GLN A 14 0.33 9.98 -7.58
N ALA A 15 -0.08 11.07 -6.94
CA ALA A 15 0.80 11.89 -6.12
C ALA A 15 1.42 11.10 -4.95
N LEU A 16 0.64 10.26 -4.28
CA LEU A 16 1.14 9.38 -3.23
C LEU A 16 2.19 8.40 -3.76
N ALA A 17 1.94 7.77 -4.92
CA ALA A 17 2.93 6.87 -5.53
C ALA A 17 4.22 7.59 -5.92
N ASP A 18 4.11 8.77 -6.53
CA ASP A 18 5.27 9.53 -6.97
C ASP A 18 6.13 9.94 -5.76
N ALA A 19 5.50 10.40 -4.68
CA ALA A 19 6.19 10.74 -3.44
C ALA A 19 6.88 9.53 -2.79
N LEU A 20 6.20 8.38 -2.73
CA LEU A 20 6.76 7.16 -2.17
C LEU A 20 7.89 6.58 -3.04
N ALA A 21 7.80 6.72 -4.37
CA ALA A 21 8.87 6.33 -5.29
C ALA A 21 10.09 7.23 -5.12
N GLU A 22 9.90 8.54 -4.97
CA GLU A 22 10.98 9.49 -4.70
C GLU A 22 11.66 9.22 -3.36
N GLN A 23 10.89 8.93 -2.31
CA GLN A 23 11.41 8.50 -1.00
C GLN A 23 12.19 7.18 -1.13
N GLY A 24 11.62 6.16 -1.78
CA GLY A 24 12.25 4.86 -1.91
C GLY A 24 13.54 4.87 -2.73
N ALA A 25 13.72 5.85 -3.60
CA ALA A 25 14.95 6.03 -4.37
C ALA A 25 16.14 6.54 -3.53
N GLN A 26 15.92 7.04 -2.31
CA GLN A 26 16.98 7.65 -1.49
C GLN A 26 17.91 6.59 -0.87
N SER A 27 17.35 5.51 -0.34
CA SER A 27 18.13 4.44 0.30
C SER A 27 17.30 3.16 0.44
N LEU A 28 17.96 2.03 0.73
CA LEU A 28 17.25 0.79 1.07
C LEU A 28 16.32 0.99 2.29
N THR A 29 16.79 1.69 3.31
CA THR A 29 15.98 2.00 4.50
C THR A 29 14.75 2.84 4.14
N ASP A 30 14.89 3.83 3.26
CA ASP A 30 13.76 4.67 2.85
C ASP A 30 12.78 3.93 1.93
N ALA A 31 13.27 2.98 1.13
CA ALA A 31 12.43 2.05 0.36
C ALA A 31 11.61 1.12 1.27
N LEU A 32 12.23 0.59 2.33
CA LEU A 32 11.53 -0.22 3.33
C LEU A 32 10.45 0.61 4.07
N LYS A 33 10.76 1.85 4.44
CA LYS A 33 9.78 2.78 5.03
C LYS A 33 8.64 3.13 4.06
N ALA A 34 8.95 3.30 2.77
CA ALA A 34 7.92 3.52 1.76
C ALA A 34 7.00 2.29 1.63
N GLY A 35 7.56 1.07 1.70
CA GLY A 35 6.78 -0.17 1.78
C GLY A 35 5.86 -0.23 3.00
N VAL A 36 6.37 0.11 4.19
CA VAL A 36 5.54 0.23 5.42
C VAL A 36 4.38 1.20 5.21
N ALA A 37 4.66 2.41 4.69
CA ALA A 37 3.63 3.43 4.48
C ALA A 37 2.52 2.98 3.50
N ILE A 38 2.88 2.21 2.46
CA ILE A 38 1.90 1.62 1.53
C ILE A 38 0.98 0.66 2.28
N GLU A 39 1.54 -0.30 3.01
CA GLU A 39 0.74 -1.35 3.65
C GLU A 39 -0.13 -0.79 4.79
N GLU A 40 0.33 0.21 5.53
CA GLU A 40 -0.50 0.93 6.52
C GLU A 40 -1.67 1.65 5.86
N THR A 41 -1.43 2.31 4.73
CA THR A 41 -2.47 3.00 3.95
C THR A 41 -3.50 1.99 3.42
N ASP A 42 -3.04 0.88 2.83
CA ASP A 42 -3.89 -0.18 2.29
C ASP A 42 -4.75 -0.83 3.38
N ILE A 43 -4.20 -1.14 4.55
CA ILE A 43 -4.96 -1.68 5.68
C ILE A 43 -6.06 -0.69 6.10
N ALA A 44 -5.72 0.59 6.26
CA ALA A 44 -6.69 1.61 6.68
C ALA A 44 -7.81 1.80 5.66
N ASP A 45 -7.51 1.74 4.37
CA ASP A 45 -8.51 1.88 3.31
C ASP A 45 -9.35 0.61 3.11
N LEU A 46 -8.76 -0.57 3.28
CA LEU A 46 -9.51 -1.84 3.30
C LEU A 46 -10.46 -1.92 4.50
N ASP A 47 -10.04 -1.46 5.68
CA ASP A 47 -10.90 -1.38 6.87
C ASP A 47 -12.12 -0.47 6.62
N LYS A 48 -11.90 0.71 6.02
CA LYS A 48 -13.00 1.59 5.60
C LYS A 48 -13.88 0.92 4.55
N ALA A 49 -13.30 0.22 3.57
CA ALA A 49 -14.04 -0.41 2.48
C ALA A 49 -14.91 -1.56 2.98
N ILE A 50 -14.42 -2.38 3.91
CA ILE A 50 -15.16 -3.45 4.59
C ILE A 50 -16.33 -2.86 5.39
N ALA A 51 -16.10 -1.78 6.13
CA ALA A 51 -17.15 -1.12 6.92
C ALA A 51 -18.27 -0.49 6.06
N ASN A 52 -17.99 -0.17 4.80
CA ASN A 52 -18.91 0.50 3.87
C ASN A 52 -19.67 -0.43 2.92
N THR A 53 -19.62 -1.75 3.13
CA THR A 53 -20.35 -2.71 2.31
C THR A 53 -20.97 -3.82 3.15
N THR A 54 -22.09 -4.37 2.68
CA THR A 54 -22.75 -5.54 3.27
C THR A 54 -22.67 -6.78 2.38
N ARG A 55 -22.04 -6.64 1.20
CA ARG A 55 -21.91 -7.72 0.22
C ARG A 55 -20.86 -8.75 0.69
N PRO A 56 -21.27 -10.00 1.02
CA PRO A 56 -20.35 -10.97 1.62
C PRO A 56 -19.17 -11.35 0.74
N ASP A 57 -19.38 -11.39 -0.58
CA ASP A 57 -18.33 -11.67 -1.57
C ASP A 57 -17.25 -10.59 -1.60
N ILE A 58 -17.65 -9.32 -1.52
CA ILE A 58 -16.72 -8.19 -1.45
C ILE A 58 -15.97 -8.19 -0.11
N ILE A 59 -16.68 -8.40 1.00
CA ILE A 59 -16.08 -8.47 2.34
C ILE A 59 -14.98 -9.55 2.35
N GLN A 60 -15.26 -10.74 1.83
CA GLN A 60 -14.28 -11.83 1.77
C GLN A 60 -13.02 -11.44 1.00
N VAL A 61 -13.15 -10.78 -0.15
CA VAL A 61 -12.00 -10.33 -0.94
C VAL A 61 -11.20 -9.27 -0.18
N TYR A 62 -11.86 -8.26 0.39
CA TYR A 62 -11.16 -7.20 1.12
C TYR A 62 -10.46 -7.71 2.38
N THR A 63 -11.08 -8.62 3.14
CA THR A 63 -10.44 -9.26 4.28
C THR A 63 -9.21 -10.06 3.87
N ASN A 64 -9.26 -10.79 2.75
CA ASN A 64 -8.10 -11.53 2.25
C ASN A 64 -6.95 -10.58 1.83
N LEU A 65 -7.27 -9.47 1.16
CA LEU A 65 -6.29 -8.45 0.80
C LEU A 65 -5.66 -7.82 2.04
N ARG A 66 -6.49 -7.48 3.04
CA ARG A 66 -6.04 -6.87 4.30
C ARG A 66 -5.07 -7.77 5.06
N ASN A 67 -5.39 -9.07 5.15
CA ASN A 67 -4.49 -10.06 5.75
C ASN A 67 -3.18 -10.18 4.97
N GLY A 68 -3.22 -10.04 3.64
CA GLY A 68 -2.03 -9.93 2.80
C GLY A 68 -1.16 -8.73 3.17
N SER A 69 -1.77 -7.55 3.30
CA SER A 69 -1.08 -6.33 3.72
C SER A 69 -0.48 -6.42 5.12
N GLU A 70 -1.13 -7.09 6.08
CA GLU A 70 -0.54 -7.34 7.40
C GLU A 70 0.74 -8.20 7.31
N ASN A 71 0.73 -9.23 6.45
CA ASN A 71 1.92 -10.05 6.24
C ASN A 71 3.05 -9.25 5.58
N HIS A 72 2.74 -8.40 4.61
CA HIS A 72 3.72 -7.53 3.96
C HIS A 72 4.28 -6.48 4.94
N LEU A 73 3.42 -5.84 5.74
CA LEU A 73 3.82 -4.88 6.77
C LEU A 73 4.78 -5.52 7.77
N SER A 74 4.49 -6.73 8.22
CA SER A 74 5.38 -7.51 9.08
C SER A 74 6.73 -7.77 8.39
N ALA A 75 6.73 -8.15 7.11
CA ALA A 75 7.94 -8.39 6.35
C ALA A 75 8.80 -7.11 6.21
N PHE A 76 8.23 -5.97 5.82
CA PHE A 76 8.97 -4.71 5.72
C PHE A 76 9.53 -4.26 7.07
N THR A 77 8.72 -4.32 8.13
CA THR A 77 9.13 -3.92 9.47
C THR A 77 10.27 -4.81 10.01
N SER A 78 10.27 -6.11 9.69
CA SER A 78 11.34 -7.03 10.07
C SER A 78 12.70 -6.73 9.43
N GLN A 79 12.71 -6.01 8.30
CA GLN A 79 13.95 -5.59 7.63
C GLN A 79 14.47 -4.24 8.12
N LEU A 80 13.69 -3.54 8.97
CA LEU A 80 14.07 -2.26 9.59
C LEU A 80 14.66 -2.41 11.01
N SER A 81 14.56 -3.60 11.60
CA SER A 81 15.03 -3.93 12.96
C SER A 81 16.51 -4.27 13.04
#